data_AF-A0A1D3TYK5-F1
#
_entry.id   AF-A0A1D3TYK5-F1
#
_cell.length_a   1.000
_cell.length_b   1.000
_cell.length_c   1.000
_cell.angle_alpha   90.00
_cell.angle_beta   90.00
_cell.angle_gamma   90.00
#
_symmetry.space_group_name_H-M   'P 1'
#
loop_
_entity.id
_entity.type
_entity.pdbx_description
1 polymer ?
#
loop_
_entity_poly.entity_id
_entity_poly.type
_entity_poly.pdbx_seq_one_letter_code
_entity_poly.pdbx_strand_id
1 'polypeptide(L)'
;MSKDFQMKISIPTDNDGYVLLRCPNCGIYFKATPSDIEDDGILELFCPSCGLAGENYITEDVLELEMAMVQNRAMDMIHEELKKMERQFRNGPVKFEAGKRPKHEPENPIRSGIEALQIVTFPCCKRTAKIKPILKMTGCYCPFCGVKNYEVE
;
A
#
# COMPACT_ATOMS: atom_id res chain seq x y z
N MET A 1 -24.15 -1.25 -17.84
CA MET A 1 -23.23 -2.16 -17.13
C MET A 1 -21.96 -1.40 -16.86
N SER A 2 -21.72 -0.98 -15.61
CA SER A 2 -20.44 -0.43 -15.21
C SER A 2 -19.39 -1.53 -15.41
N LYS A 3 -18.34 -1.28 -16.19
CA LYS A 3 -17.20 -2.20 -16.26
C LYS A 3 -16.41 -1.99 -14.99
N ASP A 4 -16.66 -2.83 -13.98
CA ASP A 4 -15.77 -2.91 -12.83
C ASP A 4 -14.40 -3.37 -13.35
N PHE A 5 -13.37 -2.57 -13.09
CA PHE A 5 -12.00 -2.92 -13.41
C PHE A 5 -11.25 -3.16 -12.11
N GLN A 6 -10.47 -4.23 -12.07
CA GLN A 6 -9.66 -4.58 -10.92
C GLN A 6 -8.20 -4.28 -11.25
N MET A 7 -7.53 -3.56 -10.36
CA MET A 7 -6.09 -3.36 -10.39
C MET A 7 -5.46 -4.05 -9.18
N LYS A 8 -4.26 -4.60 -9.37
CA LYS A 8 -3.50 -5.27 -8.32
C LYS A 8 -2.14 -4.62 -8.24
N ILE A 9 -1.77 -4.20 -7.04
CA ILE A 9 -0.46 -3.64 -6.73
C ILE A 9 0.30 -4.71 -5.94
N SER A 10 1.51 -5.01 -6.38
CA SER A 10 2.39 -5.97 -5.68
C SER A 10 3.35 -5.19 -4.78
N ILE A 11 3.26 -5.42 -3.47
CA ILE A 11 4.14 -4.79 -2.48
C ILE A 11 5.34 -5.73 -2.25
N PRO A 12 6.58 -5.31 -2.54
CA PRO A 12 7.75 -6.15 -2.36
C PRO A 12 8.10 -6.29 -0.87
N THR A 13 8.58 -7.48 -0.50
CA THR A 13 9.24 -7.69 0.80
C THR A 13 10.69 -7.24 0.75
N ASP A 14 11.29 -7.02 1.92
CA ASP A 14 12.74 -6.95 2.04
C ASP A 14 13.40 -8.33 2.05
N ASN A 15 14.73 -8.35 2.18
CA ASN A 15 15.55 -9.57 2.15
C ASN A 15 15.20 -10.59 3.24
N ASP A 16 14.55 -10.16 4.33
CA ASP A 16 14.14 -11.05 5.42
C ASP A 16 12.64 -11.40 5.34
N GLY A 17 11.95 -11.04 4.25
CA GLY A 17 10.54 -11.38 4.02
C GLY A 17 9.52 -10.44 4.66
N TYR A 18 9.92 -9.22 5.04
CA TYR A 18 9.02 -8.26 5.69
C TYR A 18 8.56 -7.15 4.73
N VAL A 19 7.29 -6.76 4.81
CA VAL A 19 6.71 -5.64 4.05
C VAL A 19 6.76 -4.34 4.86
N LEU A 20 7.10 -3.23 4.21
CA LEU A 20 7.14 -1.91 4.85
C LEU A 20 5.72 -1.38 5.05
N LEU A 21 5.43 -0.96 6.29
CA LEU A 21 4.15 -0.44 6.73
C LEU A 21 4.35 0.95 7.33
N ARG A 22 3.41 1.86 7.09
CA ARG A 22 3.38 3.20 7.70
C ARG A 22 2.13 3.35 8.54
N CYS A 23 2.29 3.75 9.80
CA CYS A 23 1.15 4.02 10.67
C CYS A 23 0.41 5.29 10.18
N PRO A 24 -0.91 5.23 9.97
CA PRO A 24 -1.68 6.40 9.53
C PRO A 24 -1.80 7.47 10.63
N ASN A 25 -1.71 7.07 11.90
CA ASN A 25 -1.93 7.97 13.03
C ASN A 25 -0.68 8.75 13.46
N CYS A 26 0.51 8.12 13.47
CA CYS A 26 1.74 8.78 13.91
C CYS A 26 2.85 8.80 12.86
N GLY A 27 2.62 8.22 11.67
CA GLY A 27 3.57 8.22 10.56
C GLY A 27 4.82 7.36 10.79
N ILE A 28 4.91 6.59 11.90
CA ILE A 28 6.04 5.69 12.10
C ILE A 28 6.00 4.56 11.08
N TYR A 29 7.17 4.18 10.62
CA TYR A 29 7.38 3.00 9.81
C TYR A 29 7.77 1.81 10.68
N PHE A 30 7.30 0.64 10.27
CA PHE A 30 7.68 -0.66 10.80
C PHE A 30 7.48 -1.72 9.71
N LYS A 31 7.93 -2.96 9.93
CA LYS A 31 7.65 -4.05 8.99
C LYS A 31 7.11 -5.28 9.70
N ALA A 32 6.20 -5.97 9.03
CA ALA A 32 5.66 -7.27 9.45
C ALA A 32 5.71 -8.25 8.26
N THR A 33 5.57 -9.55 8.51
CA THR A 33 5.52 -10.53 7.44
C THR A 33 4.11 -10.58 6.84
N PRO A 34 3.94 -10.80 5.51
CA PRO A 34 2.62 -10.99 4.93
C PRO A 34 1.83 -12.11 5.61
N SER A 35 2.50 -13.21 5.96
CA SER A 35 1.89 -14.34 6.67
C SER A 35 1.31 -13.96 8.03
N ASP A 36 1.96 -13.06 8.78
CA ASP A 36 1.41 -12.61 10.06
C ASP A 36 0.29 -11.58 9.89
N ILE A 37 0.35 -10.77 8.83
CA ILE A 37 -0.69 -9.76 8.53
C ILE A 37 -1.99 -10.42 8.05
N GLU A 38 -1.87 -11.48 7.27
CA GLU A 38 -2.99 -12.24 6.67
C GLU A 38 -3.49 -13.40 7.56
N ASP A 39 -2.96 -13.53 8.78
CA ASP A 39 -3.37 -14.56 9.73
C ASP A 39 -4.77 -14.25 10.30
N ASP A 40 -5.73 -15.15 10.12
CA ASP A 40 -7.12 -15.03 10.61
C ASP A 40 -7.21 -14.82 12.14
N GLY A 41 -6.18 -15.18 12.90
CA GLY A 41 -6.07 -14.93 14.33
C GLY A 41 -5.67 -13.50 14.70
N ILE A 42 -5.31 -12.66 13.72
CA ILE A 42 -5.06 -11.24 13.89
C ILE A 42 -6.30 -10.46 13.50
N LEU A 43 -6.95 -9.85 14.50
CA LEU A 43 -8.12 -9.01 14.28
C LEU A 43 -7.74 -7.68 13.62
N GLU A 44 -6.71 -7.03 14.18
CA GLU A 44 -6.24 -5.72 13.75
C GLU A 44 -4.73 -5.62 13.95
N LEU A 45 -4.08 -4.86 13.08
CA LEU A 45 -2.69 -4.48 13.28
C LEU A 45 -2.61 -3.24 14.18
N PHE A 46 -1.61 -3.23 15.06
CA PHE A 46 -1.33 -2.14 15.98
C PHE A 46 -0.02 -1.45 15.61
N CYS A 47 0.05 -0.14 15.82
CA CYS A 47 1.28 0.60 15.63
C CYS A 47 2.26 0.30 16.78
N PRO A 48 3.51 -0.13 16.50
CA PRO A 48 4.48 -0.42 17.55
C PRO A 48 4.93 0.80 18.36
N SER A 49 4.70 2.02 17.84
CA SER A 49 5.05 3.26 18.53
C SER A 49 3.90 3.84 19.35
N CYS A 50 2.71 4.04 18.77
CA CYS A 50 1.60 4.69 19.47
C CYS A 50 0.57 3.71 20.07
N GLY A 51 0.61 2.42 19.70
CA GLY A 51 -0.29 1.40 20.22
C GLY A 51 -1.72 1.45 19.66
N LEU A 52 -2.00 2.36 18.72
CA LEU A 52 -3.31 2.47 18.07
C LEU A 52 -3.41 1.50 16.89
N ALA A 53 -4.61 0.95 16.69
CA ALA A 53 -4.97 0.25 15.47
C ALA A 53 -5.15 1.26 14.34
N GLY A 54 -4.63 0.92 13.16
CA GLY A 54 -4.75 1.75 11.95
C GLY A 54 -5.74 1.13 10.96
N GLU A 55 -6.50 1.96 10.26
CA GLU A 55 -7.43 1.51 9.22
C GLU A 55 -6.69 0.86 8.04
N ASN A 56 -5.59 1.48 7.61
CA ASN A 56 -4.69 0.93 6.61
C ASN A 56 -3.25 1.34 6.95
N TYR A 57 -2.29 0.47 6.62
CA TYR A 57 -0.86 0.69 6.90
C TYR A 57 -0.07 0.94 5.62
N ILE A 58 -0.73 1.59 4.66
CA ILE A 58 -0.23 1.81 3.30
C ILE A 58 0.85 2.90 3.34
N THR A 59 1.93 2.70 2.59
CA THR A 59 3.00 3.67 2.41
C THR A 59 2.65 4.67 1.30
N GLU A 60 3.29 5.84 1.33
CA GLU A 60 2.99 6.91 0.36
C GLU A 60 3.21 6.47 -1.09
N ASP A 61 4.27 5.70 -1.34
CA ASP A 61 4.62 5.21 -2.68
C ASP A 61 3.59 4.22 -3.23
N VAL A 62 2.93 3.43 -2.37
CA VAL A 62 1.80 2.58 -2.78
C VAL A 62 0.59 3.43 -3.18
N LEU A 63 0.29 4.47 -2.40
CA LEU A 63 -0.82 5.39 -2.72
C LEU A 63 -0.57 6.16 -4.02
N GLU A 64 0.65 6.67 -4.22
CA GLU A 64 1.05 7.36 -5.45
C GLU A 64 0.94 6.44 -6.68
N LEU A 65 1.41 5.19 -6.56
CA LEU A 65 1.29 4.20 -7.63
C LEU A 65 -0.17 3.87 -7.95
N GLU A 66 -1.00 3.67 -6.92
CA GLU A 66 -2.43 3.43 -7.10
C GLU A 66 -3.10 4.59 -7.87
N MET A 67 -2.85 5.83 -7.46
CA MET A 67 -3.40 7.01 -8.10
C MET A 67 -2.97 7.11 -9.57
N ALA A 68 -1.69 6.86 -9.88
CA ALA A 68 -1.19 6.88 -11.25
C ALA A 68 -1.87 5.81 -12.12
N MET A 69 -1.99 4.57 -11.62
CA MET A 69 -2.66 3.48 -12.34
C MET A 69 -4.14 3.79 -12.60
N VAL A 70 -4.86 4.30 -11.59
CA VAL A 70 -6.28 4.71 -11.71
C VAL A 70 -6.42 5.80 -12.77
N GLN A 71 -5.59 6.84 -12.72
CA GLN A 71 -5.65 7.96 -13.67
C GLN A 71 -5.36 7.49 -15.09
N ASN A 72 -4.31 6.72 -15.30
CA ASN A 72 -3.96 6.16 -16.61
C ASN A 72 -5.10 5.32 -17.18
N ARG A 73 -5.70 4.48 -16.34
CA ARG A 73 -6.82 3.63 -16.75
C ARG A 73 -8.08 4.42 -17.07
N ALA A 74 -8.43 5.41 -16.26
CA ALA A 74 -9.58 6.27 -16.47
C ALA A 74 -9.44 7.06 -17.79
N MET A 75 -8.26 7.63 -18.05
CA MET A 75 -7.97 8.37 -19.27
C MET A 75 -8.03 7.49 -20.51
N ASP A 76 -7.55 6.24 -20.42
CA ASP A 76 -7.69 5.26 -21.49
C ASP A 76 -9.17 4.93 -21.76
N MET A 77 -9.98 4.73 -20.73
CA MET A 77 -11.41 4.45 -20.90
C MET A 77 -12.13 5.61 -21.58
N ILE A 78 -11.87 6.85 -21.15
CA ILE A 78 -12.43 8.05 -21.79
C ILE A 78 -12.01 8.10 -23.26
N HIS A 79 -10.72 7.89 -23.56
CA HIS A 79 -10.23 7.92 -24.93
C HIS A 79 -10.87 6.85 -25.82
N GLU A 80 -11.04 5.62 -25.32
CA GLU A 80 -11.70 4.54 -26.05
C GLU A 80 -13.17 4.87 -26.36
N GLU A 81 -13.92 5.47 -25.43
CA GLU A 81 -15.29 5.90 -25.69
C GLU A 81 -15.35 7.05 -26.71
N LEU A 82 -14.45 8.04 -26.63
CA LEU A 82 -14.35 9.10 -27.63
C LEU A 82 -14.00 8.53 -29.01
N LYS A 83 -13.11 7.52 -29.08
CA LYS A 83 -12.76 6.84 -30.33
C LYS A 83 -13.93 6.06 -30.92
N LYS A 84 -14.78 5.45 -30.10
CA LYS A 84 -16.02 4.82 -30.58
C LYS A 84 -16.99 5.87 -31.14
N MET A 85 -17.11 7.02 -30.48
CA MET A 85 -17.92 8.12 -30.96
C MET A 85 -17.43 8.63 -32.32
N GLU A 86 -16.12 8.88 -32.47
CA GLU A 86 -15.49 9.25 -33.76
C GLU A 86 -15.85 8.27 -34.87
N ARG A 87 -15.80 6.96 -34.60
CA ARG A 87 -16.18 5.93 -35.58
C ARG A 87 -17.67 5.99 -35.96
N GLN A 88 -18.56 6.28 -35.02
CA GLN A 88 -20.00 6.40 -35.27
C GLN A 88 -20.34 7.63 -36.12
N PHE A 89 -19.69 8.76 -35.88
CA PHE A 89 -19.95 10.01 -36.59
C PHE A 89 -19.18 10.16 -37.91
N ARG A 90 -18.31 9.21 -38.27
CA ARG A 90 -17.44 9.26 -39.46
C ARG A 90 -18.19 9.43 -40.79
N ASN A 91 -19.39 8.86 -40.90
CA ASN A 91 -20.24 8.94 -42.10
C ASN A 91 -21.44 9.90 -41.93
N GLY A 92 -21.49 10.63 -40.81
CA GLY A 92 -22.57 11.56 -40.50
C GLY A 92 -22.30 12.98 -41.01
N PRO A 93 -23.28 13.89 -40.88
CA PRO A 93 -23.12 15.30 -41.26
C PRO A 93 -22.16 16.09 -40.36
N VAL A 94 -21.80 15.54 -39.18
CA VAL A 94 -20.87 16.13 -38.23
C VAL A 94 -19.65 15.23 -38.10
N LYS A 95 -18.46 15.78 -38.30
CA LYS A 95 -17.19 15.07 -38.06
C LYS A 95 -16.74 15.32 -36.61
N PHE A 96 -16.45 14.25 -35.89
CA PHE A 96 -15.91 14.27 -34.53
C PHE A 96 -14.56 13.57 -34.51
N GLU A 97 -13.56 14.14 -33.84
CA GLU A 97 -12.22 13.56 -33.72
C GLU A 97 -11.83 13.45 -32.24
N ALA A 98 -11.48 12.24 -31.79
CA ALA A 98 -11.12 11.96 -30.40
C ALA A 98 -9.71 12.46 -30.02
N GLY A 99 -8.95 13.01 -30.97
CA GLY A 99 -7.58 13.45 -30.76
C GLY A 99 -6.58 12.30 -30.54
N LYS A 100 -5.43 12.64 -29.96
CA LYS A 100 -4.36 11.69 -29.62
C LYS A 100 -4.66 10.98 -28.30
N ARG A 101 -4.11 9.77 -28.13
CA ARG A 101 -4.20 9.05 -26.86
C ARG A 101 -3.52 9.86 -25.74
N PRO A 102 -4.11 9.95 -24.54
CA PRO A 102 -3.51 10.61 -23.39
C PRO A 102 -2.13 10.03 -23.07
N LYS A 103 -1.22 10.88 -22.61
CA LYS A 103 0.05 10.42 -22.03
C LYS A 103 -0.23 9.87 -20.64
N HIS A 104 0.39 8.75 -20.31
CA HIS A 104 0.28 8.15 -18.99
C HIS A 104 1.22 8.84 -18.00
N GLU A 105 0.74 9.03 -16.78
CA GLU A 105 1.55 9.35 -15.62
C GLU A 105 2.50 8.19 -15.30
N PRO A 106 3.70 8.45 -14.76
CA PRO A 106 4.67 7.41 -14.48
C PRO A 106 4.22 6.49 -13.33
N GLU A 107 4.12 5.20 -13.60
CA GLU A 107 3.85 4.16 -12.60
C GLU A 107 5.17 3.69 -11.98
N ASN A 108 5.63 4.42 -10.95
CA ASN A 108 6.89 4.11 -10.28
C ASN A 108 6.79 2.83 -9.43
N PRO A 109 7.73 1.88 -9.54
CA PRO A 109 7.69 0.67 -8.72
C PRO A 109 7.92 1.00 -7.25
N ILE A 110 7.15 0.36 -6.38
CA ILE A 110 7.32 0.40 -4.92
C ILE A 110 8.70 -0.13 -4.58
N ARG A 111 9.41 0.57 -3.68
CA ARG A 111 10.72 0.13 -3.19
C ARG A 111 10.60 -0.12 -1.71
N SER A 112 11.00 -1.32 -1.25
CA SER A 112 11.16 -1.53 0.19
C SER A 112 12.22 -0.57 0.71
N GLY A 113 11.79 0.48 1.42
CA GLY A 113 12.68 1.48 2.00
C GLY A 113 13.81 0.84 2.83
N ILE A 114 15.02 1.42 2.70
CA ILE A 114 16.18 1.08 3.53
C ILE A 114 16.02 1.82 4.85
N GLU A 115 15.10 1.36 5.70
CA GLU A 115 15.02 1.84 7.06
C GLU A 115 15.92 1.02 7.98
N ALA A 116 16.62 1.69 8.89
CA ALA A 116 17.39 1.06 9.96
C ALA A 116 16.44 0.48 11.03
N LEU A 117 15.74 -0.59 10.67
CA LEU A 117 14.85 -1.34 11.55
C LEU A 117 15.53 -2.63 12.00
N GLN A 118 15.21 -3.07 13.22
CA GLN A 118 15.70 -4.31 13.80
C GLN A 118 14.55 -5.29 13.97
N ILE A 119 14.82 -6.56 13.68
CA ILE A 119 13.88 -7.65 13.97
C ILE A 119 13.77 -7.79 15.50
N VAL A 120 12.54 -7.75 15.99
CA VAL A 120 12.20 -7.94 17.39
C VAL A 120 11.16 -9.05 17.49
N THR A 121 11.42 -10.00 18.39
CA THR A 121 10.48 -11.06 18.74
C THR A 121 9.55 -10.57 19.84
N PHE A 122 8.24 -10.76 19.67
CA PHE A 122 7.22 -10.37 20.64
C PHE A 122 6.73 -11.61 21.41
N PRO A 123 7.07 -11.75 22.70
CA PRO A 123 6.70 -12.93 23.48
C PRO A 123 5.17 -13.14 23.63
N CYS A 124 4.34 -12.08 23.56
CA CYS A 124 2.88 -12.18 23.72
C CYS A 124 2.23 -13.15 22.72
N CYS A 125 2.77 -13.21 21.50
CA CYS A 125 2.20 -13.99 20.41
C CYS A 125 3.24 -14.80 19.64
N LYS A 126 4.51 -14.75 20.05
CA LYS A 126 5.65 -15.46 19.42
C LYS A 126 5.87 -15.08 17.95
N ARG A 127 5.41 -13.90 17.53
CA ARG A 127 5.64 -13.33 16.19
C ARG A 127 6.79 -12.34 16.21
N THR A 128 7.28 -11.99 15.03
CA THR A 128 8.39 -11.05 14.84
C THR A 128 7.96 -9.85 14.01
N ALA A 129 8.50 -8.68 14.32
CA ALA A 129 8.33 -7.48 13.49
C ALA A 129 9.63 -6.68 13.47
N LYS A 130 9.83 -5.89 12.41
CA LYS A 130 10.95 -4.94 12.32
C LYS A 130 10.52 -3.58 12.81
N ILE A 131 11.18 -3.07 13.84
CA ILE A 131 10.88 -1.78 14.45
C ILE A 131 12.15 -0.93 14.59
N LYS A 132 11.99 0.38 14.84
CA LYS A 132 13.14 1.25 15.09
C LYS A 132 13.86 0.85 16.40
N PRO A 133 15.21 0.83 16.43
CA PRO A 133 15.97 0.47 17.63
C PRO A 133 15.56 1.25 18.88
N ILE A 134 15.24 2.54 18.75
CA ILE A 134 14.78 3.38 19.86
C ILE A 134 13.47 2.89 20.49
N LEU A 135 12.58 2.27 19.72
CA LEU A 135 11.33 1.68 20.23
C LEU A 135 11.60 0.38 20.99
N LYS A 136 12.64 -0.35 20.61
CA LYS A 136 13.08 -1.53 21.37
C LYS A 136 13.57 -1.13 22.76
N MET A 137 14.31 -0.02 22.87
CA MET A 137 14.88 0.49 24.13
C MET A 137 13.90 1.29 24.99
N THR A 138 12.88 1.93 24.42
CA THR A 138 11.91 2.72 25.21
C THR A 138 10.62 1.95 25.52
N GLY A 139 10.51 0.73 25.00
CA GLY A 139 9.30 -0.06 25.00
C GLY A 139 8.44 0.19 23.76
N CYS A 140 7.78 -0.85 23.29
CA CYS A 140 6.98 -0.84 22.07
C CYS A 140 5.73 -1.69 22.23
N TYR A 141 4.72 -1.41 21.41
CA TYR A 141 3.53 -2.26 21.34
C TYR A 141 3.76 -3.40 20.36
N CYS A 142 3.24 -4.58 20.67
CA CYS A 142 3.22 -5.67 19.70
C CYS A 142 2.28 -5.32 18.55
N PRO A 143 2.74 -5.36 17.29
CA PRO A 143 1.89 -5.05 16.14
C PRO A 143 0.70 -5.99 15.95
N PHE A 144 0.71 -7.14 16.60
CA PHE A 144 -0.25 -8.22 16.37
C PHE A 144 -1.27 -8.39 17.50
N CYS A 145 -0.87 -8.08 18.73
CA CYS A 145 -1.68 -8.33 19.93
C CYS A 145 -1.97 -7.04 20.73
N GLY A 146 -1.38 -5.90 20.36
CA GLY A 146 -1.52 -4.63 21.07
C GLY A 146 -0.88 -4.57 22.46
N VAL A 147 -0.39 -5.70 23.00
CA VAL A 147 0.27 -5.74 24.31
C VAL A 147 1.58 -4.95 24.26
N LYS A 148 1.76 -4.09 25.26
CA LYS A 148 2.99 -3.31 25.43
C LYS A 148 4.11 -4.18 25.97
N ASN A 149 5.22 -4.19 25.25
CA ASN A 149 6.47 -4.83 25.64
C ASN A 149 7.41 -3.76 26.21
N TYR A 150 7.60 -3.77 27.52
CA TYR A 150 8.58 -2.95 28.23
C TYR A 150 9.86 -3.76 28.28
N GLU A 151 10.87 -3.41 27.48
CA GLU A 151 12.22 -4.00 27.42
C GLU A 151 12.38 -5.45 27.93
N VAL A 152 12.55 -6.39 27.00
CA VAL A 152 13.11 -7.71 27.31
C VAL A 152 14.63 -7.53 27.37
N GLU A 153 15.21 -7.63 28.58
CA GLU A 153 16.65 -7.87 28.77
C GLU A 153 17.15 -9.06 27.94
#